data_AF-A0A9P1BT31-F1
#
_entry.id   AF-A0A9P1BT31-F1
#
_cell.length_a   1.000
_cell.length_b   1.000
_cell.length_c   1.000
_cell.angle_alpha   90.00
_cell.angle_beta   90.00
_cell.angle_gamma   90.00
#
_symmetry.space_group_name_H-M   'P 1'
#
loop_
_entity.id
_entity.type
_entity.pdbx_description
1 polymer ?
#
loop_
_entity_poly.entity_id
_entity_poly.type
_entity_poly.pdbx_seq_one_letter_code
_entity_poly.pdbx_strand_id
1 'polypeptide(L)'
;MAAPIYALGDELEMDWPLEGGGLGSFRATVIGIAARAPERRQVPGAFRYRLRWRDGTESWVGLRLPHRAVNRTPGAWQKSGDEADHAETPLKAYEDVARFLDAVASSLGKDRGTLKIYDPYFCMGNVVKQLGSLGFYNVYNQPVDFYAAQKASLPEYDVLDRLYRFAAEMAAKQKPSFLLVPNYTIETQLFDDLFSEKDVVFMGPEKRYVYRSPPELRPKLRNKQRKYVAPYVTLWVLVGLPKMKLPTPPGCCPPLRRKAALPPSLRGSAKGSSEAMW
;
A
#
# COMPACT_ATOMS: atom_id res chain seq x y z
N MET A 1 0.11 3.31 -19.49
CA MET A 1 -0.70 2.08 -19.39
C MET A 1 -2.08 2.45 -18.90
N ALA A 2 -3.13 1.86 -19.45
CA ALA A 2 -4.48 2.02 -18.91
C ALA A 2 -4.51 1.55 -17.44
N ALA A 3 -5.20 2.29 -16.56
CA ALA A 3 -5.42 1.90 -15.17
C ALA A 3 -6.72 1.09 -15.04
N PRO A 4 -6.84 0.20 -14.05
CA PRO A 4 -8.12 -0.43 -13.74
C PRO A 4 -9.15 0.63 -13.34
N ILE A 5 -10.42 0.36 -13.68
CA ILE A 5 -11.56 1.23 -13.39
C ILE A 5 -11.96 1.11 -11.91
N TYR A 6 -11.83 -0.09 -11.34
CA TYR A 6 -12.17 -0.40 -9.95
C TYR A 6 -10.93 -0.82 -9.17
N ALA A 7 -10.96 -0.60 -7.85
CA ALA A 7 -9.96 -1.03 -6.90
C ALA A 7 -10.43 -2.26 -6.09
N LEU A 8 -9.49 -2.93 -5.41
CA LEU A 8 -9.85 -4.01 -4.47
C LEU A 8 -10.68 -3.45 -3.31
N GLY A 9 -11.76 -4.17 -2.99
CA GLY A 9 -12.70 -3.80 -1.94
C GLY A 9 -13.85 -2.90 -2.41
N ASP A 10 -13.82 -2.42 -3.66
CA ASP A 10 -14.95 -1.67 -4.24
C ASP A 10 -16.21 -2.53 -4.30
N GLU A 11 -17.33 -1.94 -3.89
CA GLU A 11 -18.66 -2.53 -4.05
C GLU A 11 -19.31 -1.98 -5.32
N LEU A 12 -19.71 -2.90 -6.19
CA LEU A 12 -20.31 -2.61 -7.47
C LEU A 12 -21.79 -2.98 -7.43
N GLU A 13 -22.64 -2.08 -7.92
CA GLU A 13 -24.01 -2.41 -8.29
C GLU A 13 -24.11 -2.43 -9.82
N MET A 14 -24.51 -3.58 -10.37
CA MET A 14 -24.56 -3.80 -11.81
C MET A 14 -25.84 -4.50 -12.23
N ASP A 15 -26.41 -4.02 -13.33
CA ASP A 15 -27.50 -4.71 -14.01
C ASP A 15 -26.94 -5.90 -14.80
N TRP A 16 -27.42 -7.11 -14.50
CA TRP A 16 -26.98 -8.35 -15.12
C TRP A 16 -28.16 -9.10 -15.78
N PRO A 17 -27.96 -9.70 -16.96
CA PRO A 17 -29.00 -10.47 -17.64
C PRO A 17 -29.45 -11.68 -16.81
N LEU A 18 -30.77 -11.87 -16.68
CA LEU A 18 -31.35 -13.06 -16.08
C LEU A 18 -31.61 -14.14 -17.13
N GLU A 19 -31.55 -15.43 -16.74
CA GLU A 19 -31.80 -16.57 -17.65
C GLU A 19 -33.21 -16.55 -18.27
N GLY A 20 -34.19 -15.91 -17.62
CA GLY A 20 -35.56 -15.73 -18.13
C GLY A 20 -35.77 -14.45 -18.96
N GLY A 21 -34.72 -13.69 -19.26
CA GLY A 21 -34.82 -12.36 -19.85
C GLY A 21 -34.96 -11.24 -18.81
N GLY A 22 -34.63 -10.00 -19.22
CA GLY A 22 -34.58 -8.84 -18.33
C GLY A 22 -33.22 -8.64 -17.64
N LEU A 23 -33.13 -7.58 -16.83
CA LEU A 23 -31.95 -7.23 -16.05
C LEU A 23 -32.29 -7.27 -14.56
N GLY A 24 -31.45 -7.94 -13.77
CA GLY A 24 -31.48 -7.85 -12.30
C GLY A 24 -30.35 -6.96 -11.81
N SER A 25 -30.57 -6.21 -10.71
CA SER A 25 -29.48 -5.49 -10.04
C SER A 25 -28.75 -6.44 -9.09
N PHE A 26 -27.44 -6.61 -9.32
CA PHE A 26 -26.56 -7.45 -8.52
C PHE A 26 -25.52 -6.61 -7.81
N ARG A 27 -25.19 -7.00 -6.58
CA ARG A 27 -24.10 -6.43 -5.80
C ARG A 27 -22.94 -7.40 -5.69
N ALA A 28 -21.73 -6.89 -5.91
CA ALA A 28 -20.51 -7.65 -5.78
C ALA A 28 -19.37 -6.80 -5.22
N THR A 29 -18.38 -7.46 -4.62
CA THR A 29 -17.14 -6.83 -4.16
C THR A 29 -15.98 -7.24 -5.06
N VAL A 30 -15.15 -6.29 -5.48
CA VAL A 30 -13.92 -6.57 -6.22
C VAL A 30 -12.88 -7.17 -5.29
N ILE A 31 -12.47 -8.41 -5.54
CA ILE A 31 -11.51 -9.17 -4.71
C ILE A 31 -10.23 -9.58 -5.47
N GLY A 32 -10.15 -9.22 -6.75
CA GLY A 32 -8.97 -9.45 -7.57
C GLY A 32 -9.03 -8.66 -8.87
N ILE A 33 -7.87 -8.25 -9.37
CA ILE A 33 -7.70 -7.55 -10.64
C ILE A 33 -6.60 -8.26 -11.41
N ALA A 34 -6.84 -8.51 -12.69
CA ALA A 34 -5.85 -9.09 -13.59
C ALA A 34 -5.82 -8.27 -14.89
N ALA A 35 -4.64 -7.85 -15.32
CA ALA A 35 -4.46 -7.31 -16.65
C ALA A 35 -4.68 -8.43 -17.68
N ARG A 36 -5.40 -8.15 -18.77
CA ARG A 36 -5.41 -9.04 -19.93
C ARG A 36 -4.06 -8.95 -20.63
N ALA A 37 -3.60 -10.06 -21.20
CA ALA A 37 -2.42 -10.09 -22.05
C ALA A 37 -2.52 -8.98 -23.12
N PRO A 38 -1.41 -8.31 -23.46
CA PRO A 38 -1.45 -7.16 -24.36
C PRO A 38 -1.82 -7.61 -25.78
N GLU A 39 -3.10 -7.59 -26.12
CA GLU A 39 -3.50 -7.48 -27.52
C GLU A 39 -3.12 -6.09 -28.02
N ARG A 40 -2.68 -6.01 -29.27
CA ARG A 40 -1.94 -4.89 -29.91
C ARG A 40 -2.60 -3.49 -29.89
N ARG A 41 -3.73 -3.30 -29.19
CA ARG A 41 -4.35 -1.99 -28.93
C ARG A 41 -4.86 -1.93 -27.49
N GLN A 42 -4.45 -0.91 -26.74
CA GLN A 42 -5.00 -0.61 -25.41
C GLN A 42 -6.42 -0.03 -25.60
N VAL A 43 -7.45 -0.86 -25.41
CA VAL A 43 -8.87 -0.48 -25.51
C VAL A 43 -9.52 -0.66 -24.12
N PRO A 44 -10.59 0.08 -23.77
CA PRO A 44 -11.43 -0.23 -22.61
C PRO A 44 -11.77 -1.73 -22.53
N GLY A 45 -11.53 -2.36 -21.37
CA GLY A 45 -11.59 -3.82 -21.20
C GLY A 45 -10.24 -4.52 -21.05
N ALA A 46 -9.15 -3.78 -20.85
CA ALA A 46 -7.81 -4.30 -20.59
C ALA A 46 -7.64 -5.05 -19.25
N PHE A 47 -8.67 -5.07 -18.40
CA PHE A 47 -8.65 -5.73 -17.09
C PHE A 47 -9.82 -6.69 -16.94
N ARG A 48 -9.59 -7.79 -16.21
CA ARG A 48 -10.62 -8.64 -15.63
C ARG A 48 -10.66 -8.41 -14.13
N TYR A 49 -11.85 -8.50 -13.56
CA TYR A 49 -12.09 -8.33 -12.13
C TYR A 49 -12.63 -9.64 -11.58
N ARG A 50 -12.04 -10.12 -10.49
CA ARG A 50 -12.61 -11.21 -9.69
C ARG A 50 -13.60 -10.57 -8.74
N LEU A 51 -14.86 -10.92 -8.90
CA LEU A 51 -15.95 -10.41 -8.10
C LEU A 51 -16.41 -11.48 -7.13
N ARG A 52 -16.69 -11.10 -5.88
CA ARG A 52 -17.43 -11.90 -4.91
C ARG A 52 -18.85 -11.38 -4.83
N TRP A 53 -19.81 -12.23 -5.16
CA TRP A 53 -21.24 -11.91 -5.12
C TRP A 53 -21.80 -12.04 -3.70
N ARG A 54 -23.01 -11.51 -3.48
CA ARG A 54 -23.66 -11.54 -2.16
C ARG A 54 -23.96 -12.96 -1.64
N ASP A 55 -24.19 -13.90 -2.55
CA ASP A 55 -24.38 -15.32 -2.22
C ASP A 55 -23.06 -16.05 -1.90
N GLY A 56 -21.93 -15.33 -1.92
CA GLY A 56 -20.60 -15.86 -1.64
C GLY A 56 -19.91 -16.48 -2.85
N THR A 57 -20.60 -16.62 -3.99
CA THR A 57 -19.99 -17.13 -5.22
C THR A 57 -18.97 -16.14 -5.79
N GLU A 58 -18.00 -16.63 -6.55
CA GLU A 58 -16.94 -15.80 -7.13
C GLU A 58 -16.81 -16.02 -8.64
N SER A 59 -16.59 -14.94 -9.39
CA SER A 59 -16.43 -15.04 -10.85
C SER A 59 -15.50 -13.96 -11.43
N TRP A 60 -14.86 -14.28 -12.56
CA TRP A 60 -14.00 -13.34 -13.28
C TRP A 60 -14.76 -12.64 -14.41
N VAL A 61 -15.06 -11.35 -14.25
CA VAL A 61 -15.84 -10.56 -15.20
C VAL A 61 -14.98 -9.53 -15.91
N GLY A 62 -15.19 -9.35 -17.22
CA GLY A 62 -14.60 -8.25 -17.98
C GLY A 62 -15.55 -7.06 -17.97
N LEU A 63 -15.25 -6.04 -17.16
CA LEU A 63 -16.08 -4.85 -17.06
C LEU A 63 -15.59 -3.80 -18.07
N ARG A 64 -16.47 -3.39 -18.98
CA ARG A 64 -16.15 -2.45 -20.09
C ARG A 64 -16.67 -1.04 -19.87
N LEU A 65 -17.66 -0.87 -18.98
CA LEU A 65 -18.25 0.42 -18.65
C LEU A 65 -18.12 0.68 -17.14
N PRO A 66 -18.06 1.96 -16.72
CA PRO A 66 -18.21 2.33 -15.33
C PRO A 66 -19.63 1.97 -14.87
N HIS A 67 -19.70 1.00 -13.97
CA HIS A 67 -20.87 0.60 -13.21
C HIS A 67 -20.97 1.51 -11.99
N ARG A 68 -22.16 1.56 -11.40
CA ARG A 68 -22.41 2.45 -10.26
C ARG A 68 -21.62 1.92 -9.07
N ALA A 69 -20.52 2.61 -8.74
CA ALA A 69 -19.84 2.40 -7.47
C ALA A 69 -20.84 2.72 -6.35
N VAL A 70 -21.00 1.79 -5.40
CA VAL A 70 -21.81 2.04 -4.22
C VAL A 70 -21.02 3.02 -3.36
N ASN A 71 -21.48 4.28 -3.31
CA ASN A 71 -20.85 5.30 -2.48
C ASN A 71 -20.86 4.84 -1.02
N ARG A 72 -19.68 4.47 -0.50
CA ARG A 72 -19.53 4.23 0.93
C ARG A 72 -19.65 5.57 1.66
N THR A 73 -20.54 5.62 2.65
CA THR A 73 -20.52 6.71 3.63
C THR A 73 -19.22 6.60 4.42
N PRO A 74 -18.41 7.68 4.53
CA PRO A 74 -17.19 7.66 5.34
C PRO A 74 -17.47 7.17 6.76
N GLY A 75 -16.66 6.23 7.26
CA GLY A 75 -16.80 5.72 8.62
C GLY A 75 -16.52 6.83 9.65
N ALA A 76 -17.06 6.68 10.86
CA ALA A 76 -16.86 7.66 11.94
C ALA A 76 -15.37 7.96 12.23
N TRP A 77 -14.51 6.95 12.10
CA TRP A 77 -13.05 7.06 12.28
C TRP A 77 -12.35 8.00 11.28
N GLN A 78 -12.90 8.17 10.06
CA GLN A 78 -12.34 9.11 9.09
C GLN A 78 -12.56 10.57 9.49
N LYS A 79 -13.47 10.85 10.44
CA LYS A 79 -13.77 12.20 10.92
C LYS A 79 -12.96 12.59 12.16
N SER A 80 -12.21 11.66 12.76
CA SER A 80 -11.52 11.87 14.04
C SER A 80 -10.01 12.01 13.93
N GLY A 81 -9.43 11.94 12.73
CA GLY A 81 -8.00 12.17 12.50
C GLY A 81 -7.66 13.66 12.44
N ASP A 82 -6.49 14.06 12.93
CA ASP A 82 -5.98 15.41 12.74
C ASP A 82 -5.61 15.61 11.26
N GLU A 83 -6.09 16.70 10.65
CA GLU A 83 -5.71 17.11 9.29
C GLU A 83 -4.18 17.18 9.09
N ALA A 84 -3.43 17.39 10.18
CA ALA A 84 -1.98 17.38 10.22
C ALA A 84 -1.33 16.02 9.94
N ASP A 85 -2.00 14.94 10.31
CA ASP A 85 -1.47 13.57 10.22
C ASP A 85 -1.65 12.96 8.82
N HIS A 86 -2.39 13.65 7.95
CA HIS A 86 -2.59 13.24 6.57
C HIS A 86 -1.41 13.66 5.68
N ALA A 87 -0.43 12.76 5.58
CA ALA A 87 0.69 12.87 4.66
C ALA A 87 0.74 11.65 3.73
N GLU A 88 0.67 11.92 2.43
CA GLU A 88 0.75 10.86 1.42
C GLU A 88 2.20 10.47 1.14
N THR A 89 2.43 9.16 1.04
CA THR A 89 3.70 8.59 0.59
C THR A 89 3.98 9.05 -0.83
N PRO A 90 5.20 9.56 -1.15
CA PRO A 90 5.51 9.98 -2.52
C PRO A 90 5.82 8.79 -3.43
N LEU A 91 5.57 8.96 -4.73
CA LEU A 91 5.78 7.91 -5.75
C LEU A 91 7.19 7.37 -5.74
N LYS A 92 8.18 8.26 -5.54
CA LYS A 92 9.58 7.89 -5.44
C LYS A 92 9.85 6.85 -4.36
N ALA A 93 9.15 6.90 -3.22
CA ALA A 93 9.31 5.89 -2.18
C ALA A 93 8.82 4.52 -2.67
N TYR A 94 7.69 4.47 -3.38
CA TYR A 94 7.19 3.22 -3.96
C TYR A 94 8.06 2.70 -5.13
N GLU A 95 8.65 3.59 -5.93
CA GLU A 95 9.63 3.21 -6.96
C GLU A 95 10.85 2.50 -6.35
N ASP A 96 11.32 2.99 -5.20
CA ASP A 96 12.45 2.42 -4.50
C ASP A 96 12.11 1.03 -3.93
N VAL A 97 10.89 0.85 -3.41
CA VAL A 97 10.44 -0.46 -2.87
C VAL A 97 9.92 -1.43 -3.95
N ALA A 98 9.69 -0.96 -5.18
CA ALA A 98 9.14 -1.78 -6.26
C ALA A 98 9.99 -3.03 -6.57
N ARG A 99 11.33 -2.90 -6.53
CA ARG A 99 12.21 -4.06 -6.78
C ARG A 99 12.15 -5.11 -5.68
N PHE A 100 11.87 -4.71 -4.45
CA PHE A 100 11.58 -5.64 -3.37
C PHE A 100 10.28 -6.39 -3.64
N LEU A 101 9.22 -5.66 -4.02
CA LEU A 101 7.93 -6.25 -4.38
C LEU A 101 8.05 -7.21 -5.57
N ASP A 102 8.88 -6.91 -6.57
CA ASP A 102 9.19 -7.81 -7.69
C ASP A 102 9.85 -9.10 -7.22
N ALA A 103 10.79 -9.01 -6.28
CA ALA A 103 11.48 -10.17 -5.72
C ALA A 103 10.51 -11.06 -4.91
N VAL A 104 9.61 -10.44 -4.14
CA VAL A 104 8.52 -11.15 -3.43
C VAL A 104 7.60 -11.84 -4.44
N ALA A 105 7.09 -11.11 -5.44
CA ALA A 105 6.22 -11.67 -6.47
C ALA A 105 6.88 -12.87 -7.15
N SER A 106 8.13 -12.72 -7.59
CA SER A 106 8.90 -13.79 -8.23
C SER A 106 9.04 -15.03 -7.33
N SER A 107 9.32 -14.84 -6.04
CA SER A 107 9.43 -15.95 -5.08
C SER A 107 8.12 -16.70 -4.84
N LEU A 108 6.97 -16.05 -5.11
CA LEU A 108 5.64 -16.63 -5.00
C LEU A 108 5.09 -17.13 -6.35
N GLY A 109 5.89 -17.07 -7.42
CA GLY A 109 5.42 -17.40 -8.78
C GLY A 109 4.36 -16.43 -9.33
N LYS A 110 4.39 -15.18 -8.85
CA LYS A 110 3.46 -14.10 -9.22
C LYS A 110 4.17 -13.01 -10.02
N ASP A 111 3.38 -12.16 -10.65
CA ASP A 111 3.83 -10.91 -11.27
C ASP A 111 3.31 -9.69 -10.49
N ARG A 112 3.71 -8.47 -10.90
CA ARG A 112 3.22 -7.23 -10.27
C ARG A 112 1.69 -7.14 -10.27
N GLY A 113 1.07 -7.55 -11.38
CA GLY A 113 -0.37 -7.44 -11.57
C GLY A 113 -1.17 -8.37 -10.67
N THR A 114 -0.58 -9.47 -10.20
CA THR A 114 -1.21 -10.52 -9.38
C THR A 114 -0.75 -10.53 -7.92
N LEU A 115 0.32 -9.82 -7.57
CA LEU A 115 0.79 -9.65 -6.19
C LEU A 115 -0.22 -8.86 -5.36
N LYS A 116 -0.71 -9.46 -4.26
CA LYS A 116 -1.68 -8.83 -3.34
C LYS A 116 -0.97 -8.04 -2.25
N ILE A 117 -1.12 -6.72 -2.27
CA ILE A 117 -0.53 -5.79 -1.30
C ILE A 117 -1.65 -5.30 -0.38
N TYR A 118 -1.46 -5.40 0.93
CA TYR A 118 -2.39 -4.85 1.91
C TYR A 118 -1.76 -3.65 2.61
N ASP A 119 -2.37 -2.47 2.43
CA ASP A 119 -2.06 -1.26 3.19
C ASP A 119 -3.26 -0.92 4.09
N PRO A 120 -3.15 -1.16 5.41
CA PRO A 120 -4.21 -0.89 6.37
C PRO A 120 -4.35 0.60 6.72
N TYR A 121 -3.40 1.45 6.33
CA TYR A 121 -3.43 2.88 6.67
C TYR A 121 -4.08 3.67 5.55
N PHE A 122 -5.36 4.01 5.74
CA PHE A 122 -6.11 4.78 4.74
C PHE A 122 -5.94 6.29 4.99
N CYS A 123 -5.33 6.99 4.03
CA CYS A 123 -5.37 8.45 3.96
C CYS A 123 -6.40 8.90 2.91
N MET A 124 -6.04 8.92 1.62
CA MET A 124 -6.95 9.22 0.51
C MET A 124 -6.89 8.16 -0.61
N GLY A 125 -6.44 6.94 -0.32
CA GLY A 125 -6.33 5.86 -1.31
C GLY A 125 -5.21 6.04 -2.33
N ASN A 126 -4.34 7.04 -2.17
CA ASN A 126 -3.33 7.39 -3.18
C ASN A 126 -2.28 6.28 -3.37
N VAL A 127 -2.05 5.44 -2.36
CA VAL A 127 -1.21 4.24 -2.46
C VAL A 127 -1.65 3.33 -3.61
N VAL A 128 -2.96 3.13 -3.78
CA VAL A 128 -3.54 2.31 -4.87
C VAL A 128 -3.16 2.90 -6.22
N LYS A 129 -3.30 4.22 -6.37
CA LYS A 129 -2.95 4.94 -7.61
C LYS A 129 -1.45 4.85 -7.90
N GLN A 130 -0.61 5.07 -6.90
CA GLN A 130 0.84 5.08 -7.08
C GLN A 130 1.39 3.70 -7.39
N LEU A 131 1.05 2.68 -6.60
CA LEU A 131 1.44 1.30 -6.86
C LEU A 131 0.84 0.76 -8.17
N GLY A 132 -0.41 1.13 -8.48
CA GLY A 132 -1.04 0.82 -9.77
C GLY A 132 -0.30 1.41 -10.96
N SER A 133 0.26 2.63 -10.84
CA SER A 133 1.09 3.23 -11.89
C SER A 133 2.40 2.46 -12.14
N LEU A 134 2.87 1.70 -11.15
CA LEU A 134 4.02 0.81 -11.24
C LEU A 134 3.66 -0.62 -11.69
N GLY A 135 2.37 -0.91 -11.92
CA GLY A 135 1.87 -2.22 -12.37
C GLY A 135 1.35 -3.13 -11.25
N PHE A 136 1.33 -2.66 -10.00
CA PHE A 136 0.75 -3.41 -8.87
C PHE A 136 -0.74 -3.07 -8.75
N TYR A 137 -1.60 -3.89 -9.35
CA TYR A 137 -3.04 -3.60 -9.42
C TYR A 137 -3.84 -4.16 -8.23
N ASN A 138 -3.31 -5.17 -7.55
CA ASN A 138 -3.98 -5.80 -6.41
C ASN A 138 -3.57 -5.16 -5.08
N VAL A 139 -3.92 -3.88 -4.89
CA VAL A 139 -3.66 -3.13 -3.66
C VAL A 139 -4.96 -2.94 -2.89
N TYR A 140 -5.05 -3.48 -1.69
CA TYR A 140 -6.16 -3.24 -0.77
C TYR A 140 -5.81 -2.10 0.18
N ASN A 141 -6.44 -0.94 -0.01
CA ASN A 141 -6.37 0.20 0.90
C ASN A 141 -7.79 0.80 1.02
N GLN A 142 -8.47 0.45 2.10
CA GLN A 142 -9.86 0.80 2.34
C GLN A 142 -9.98 1.56 3.66
N PRO A 143 -10.95 2.47 3.80
CA PRO A 143 -11.17 3.24 5.02
C PRO A 143 -11.84 2.40 6.11
N VAL A 144 -11.15 1.36 6.56
CA VAL A 144 -11.61 0.40 7.56
C VAL A 144 -10.75 0.54 8.81
N ASP A 145 -11.35 0.35 9.97
CA ASP A 145 -10.59 0.23 11.23
C ASP A 145 -9.76 -1.06 11.18
N PHE A 146 -8.43 -0.90 11.16
CA PHE A 146 -7.50 -2.01 11.11
C PHE A 146 -7.64 -2.97 12.30
N TYR A 147 -7.78 -2.46 13.52
CA TYR A 147 -7.83 -3.32 14.72
C TYR A 147 -9.14 -4.10 14.78
N ALA A 148 -10.23 -3.49 14.33
CA ALA A 148 -11.49 -4.20 14.16
C ALA A 148 -11.38 -5.27 13.06
N ALA A 149 -10.77 -4.95 11.92
CA ALA A 149 -10.55 -5.90 10.82
C ALA A 149 -9.65 -7.07 11.24
N GLN A 150 -8.60 -6.81 12.03
CA GLN A 150 -7.70 -7.83 12.56
C GLN A 150 -8.42 -8.86 13.45
N LYS A 151 -9.39 -8.41 14.25
CA LYS A 151 -10.21 -9.28 15.12
C LYS A 151 -11.23 -10.11 14.33
N ALA A 152 -11.77 -9.55 13.26
CA ALA A 152 -12.79 -10.20 12.45
C ALA A 152 -12.17 -11.11 11.39
N SER A 153 -11.56 -10.52 10.37
CA SER A 153 -10.86 -11.21 9.30
C SER A 153 -10.13 -10.17 8.44
N LEU A 154 -8.84 -10.38 8.21
CA LEU A 154 -8.06 -9.54 7.29
C LEU A 154 -8.32 -9.96 5.85
N PRO A 155 -8.19 -9.04 4.87
CA PRO A 155 -8.18 -9.41 3.47
C PRO A 155 -7.07 -10.42 3.19
N GLU A 156 -7.19 -11.18 2.11
CA GLU A 156 -6.09 -12.03 1.65
C GLU A 156 -4.97 -11.16 1.06
N TYR A 157 -3.73 -11.35 1.52
CA TYR A 157 -2.56 -10.60 1.04
C TYR A 157 -1.29 -11.45 1.02
N ASP A 158 -0.38 -11.07 0.12
CA ASP A 158 0.96 -11.64 0.00
C ASP A 158 1.99 -10.84 0.79
N VAL A 159 1.82 -9.51 0.82
CA VAL A 159 2.74 -8.57 1.46
C VAL A 159 1.96 -7.47 2.18
N LEU A 160 2.45 -7.09 3.37
CA LEU A 160 1.89 -6.02 4.19
C LEU A 160 2.71 -4.72 4.02
N ASP A 161 2.01 -3.61 3.80
CA ASP A 161 2.54 -2.23 3.92
C ASP A 161 2.16 -1.67 5.30
N ARG A 162 3.13 -1.12 6.04
CA ARG A 162 2.95 -0.40 7.33
C ARG A 162 2.35 -1.22 8.50
N LEU A 163 2.55 -0.70 9.72
CA LEU A 163 2.29 -1.25 11.07
C LEU A 163 3.43 -2.08 11.67
N TYR A 164 4.28 -1.43 12.47
CA TYR A 164 5.46 -2.02 13.11
C TYR A 164 5.17 -3.27 13.94
N ARG A 165 4.21 -3.22 14.87
CA ARG A 165 3.90 -4.35 15.76
C ARG A 165 3.34 -5.53 14.98
N PHE A 166 2.41 -5.26 14.07
CA PHE A 166 1.80 -6.30 13.26
C PHE A 166 2.81 -6.89 12.25
N ALA A 167 3.68 -6.08 11.67
CA ALA A 167 4.75 -6.54 10.80
C ALA A 167 5.77 -7.41 11.52
N ALA A 168 6.06 -7.16 12.80
CA ALA A 168 6.88 -8.06 13.62
C ALA A 168 6.22 -9.43 13.80
N GLU A 169 4.91 -9.45 14.13
CA GLU A 169 4.14 -10.69 14.19
C GLU A 169 4.08 -11.44 12.85
N MET A 170 3.96 -10.70 11.73
CA MET A 170 3.95 -11.29 10.38
C MET A 170 5.33 -11.79 9.96
N ALA A 171 6.40 -11.10 10.35
CA ALA A 171 7.77 -11.53 10.09
C ALA A 171 8.06 -12.88 10.78
N ALA A 172 7.59 -13.08 12.02
CA ALA A 172 7.68 -14.36 12.71
C ALA A 172 6.95 -15.50 11.98
N LYS A 173 5.92 -15.17 11.18
CA LYS A 173 5.18 -16.10 10.33
C LYS A 173 5.74 -16.20 8.90
N GLN A 174 6.92 -15.63 8.65
CA GLN A 174 7.55 -15.56 7.32
C GLN A 174 6.67 -14.89 6.26
N LYS A 175 5.82 -13.96 6.67
CA LYS A 175 5.06 -13.12 5.74
C LYS A 175 5.83 -11.84 5.44
N PRO A 176 6.21 -11.58 4.17
CA PRO A 176 6.96 -10.38 3.81
C PRO A 176 6.19 -9.12 4.19
N SER A 177 6.89 -8.15 4.78
CA SER A 177 6.33 -6.83 5.07
C SER A 177 7.36 -5.75 4.74
N PHE A 178 6.89 -4.58 4.34
CA PHE A 178 7.71 -3.41 4.10
C PHE A 178 7.11 -2.22 4.85
N LEU A 179 7.97 -1.52 5.58
CA LEU A 179 7.59 -0.43 6.47
C LEU A 179 8.35 0.82 6.04
N LEU A 180 7.65 1.90 5.74
CA LEU A 180 8.28 3.21 5.59
C LEU A 180 8.31 3.90 6.95
N VAL A 181 9.49 4.07 7.50
CA VAL A 181 9.69 4.43 8.91
C VAL A 181 10.51 5.72 9.01
N PRO A 182 10.21 6.62 9.95
CA PRO A 182 11.16 7.65 10.35
C PRO A 182 12.47 7.03 10.81
N ASN A 183 13.59 7.67 10.49
CA ASN A 183 14.92 7.18 10.85
C ASN A 183 15.14 7.06 12.36
N TYR A 184 14.50 7.90 13.16
CA TYR A 184 14.58 7.78 14.62
C TYR A 184 13.90 6.52 15.16
N THR A 185 12.96 5.92 14.42
CA THR A 185 12.22 4.75 14.90
C THR A 185 13.14 3.53 15.04
N ILE A 186 14.08 3.37 14.11
CA ILE A 186 15.03 2.24 14.14
C ILE A 186 16.08 2.36 15.25
N GLU A 187 16.16 3.52 15.90
CA GLU A 187 17.07 3.78 17.02
C GLU A 187 16.41 3.53 18.39
N THR A 188 15.12 3.20 18.43
CA THR A 188 14.39 2.98 19.68
C THR A 188 14.60 1.57 20.23
N GLN A 189 14.59 1.43 21.57
CA GLN A 189 14.61 0.10 22.21
C GLN A 189 13.44 -0.78 21.76
N LEU A 190 12.26 -0.18 21.56
CA LEU A 190 11.08 -0.89 21.04
C LEU A 190 11.35 -1.55 19.69
N PHE A 191 12.14 -0.92 18.81
CA PHE A 191 12.50 -1.53 17.53
C PHE A 191 13.40 -2.75 17.73
N ASP A 192 14.42 -2.61 18.58
CA ASP A 192 15.37 -3.69 18.89
C ASP A 192 14.68 -4.86 19.63
N ASP A 193 13.63 -4.59 20.42
CA ASP A 193 12.81 -5.63 21.08
C ASP A 193 11.90 -6.39 20.11
N LEU A 194 11.42 -5.71 19.05
CA LEU A 194 10.47 -6.30 18.09
C LEU A 194 11.16 -7.04 16.95
N PHE A 195 12.36 -6.64 16.56
CA PHE A 195 13.01 -7.14 15.35
C PHE A 195 14.43 -7.61 15.62
N SER A 196 14.73 -8.84 15.20
CA SER A 196 16.11 -9.31 15.12
C SER A 196 16.83 -8.70 13.92
N GLU A 197 18.07 -8.24 14.07
CA GLU A 197 18.89 -7.76 12.94
C GLU A 197 19.01 -8.79 11.80
N LYS A 198 18.89 -10.09 12.11
CA LYS A 198 18.95 -11.15 11.10
C LYS A 198 17.76 -11.13 10.14
N ASP A 199 16.61 -10.65 10.62
CA ASP A 199 15.32 -10.70 9.94
C ASP A 199 14.94 -9.37 9.28
N VAL A 200 15.78 -8.35 9.45
CA VAL A 200 15.57 -7.01 8.93
C VAL A 200 16.52 -6.71 7.79
N VAL A 201 15.99 -6.04 6.76
CA VAL A 201 16.79 -5.33 5.76
C VAL A 201 16.36 -3.88 5.71
N PHE A 202 17.34 -2.98 5.81
CA PHE A 202 17.17 -1.55 5.68
C PHE A 202 17.47 -1.11 4.26
N MET A 203 16.67 -0.19 3.74
CA MET A 203 16.90 0.45 2.45
C MET A 203 16.42 1.90 2.54
N GLY A 204 17.30 2.86 2.31
CA GLY A 204 16.95 4.27 2.36
C GLY A 204 17.33 4.99 1.08
N PRO A 205 16.66 6.11 0.78
CA PRO A 205 16.96 6.88 -0.40
C PRO A 205 18.25 7.68 -0.20
N GLU A 206 18.97 7.97 -1.28
CA GLU A 206 20.09 8.93 -1.27
C GLU A 206 19.59 10.35 -0.95
N LYS A 207 18.36 10.67 -1.37
CA LYS A 207 17.70 11.94 -1.12
C LYS A 207 16.42 11.72 -0.34
N ARG A 208 16.23 12.52 0.71
CA ARG A 208 15.03 12.48 1.56
C ARG A 208 13.72 12.53 0.76
N TYR A 209 12.78 11.65 1.09
CA TYR A 209 11.42 11.68 0.55
C TYR A 209 10.67 12.96 0.94
N VAL A 210 9.92 13.49 -0.03
CA VAL A 210 9.16 14.73 0.12
C VAL A 210 7.68 14.39 0.25
N TYR A 211 7.18 14.41 1.48
CA TYR A 211 5.78 14.14 1.80
C TYR A 211 4.92 15.35 1.49
N ARG A 212 3.73 15.11 0.94
CA ARG A 212 2.76 16.17 0.66
C ARG A 212 1.46 15.90 1.41
N SER A 213 0.93 16.94 2.03
CA SER A 213 -0.43 16.90 2.54
C SER A 213 -1.42 17.14 1.39
N PRO A 214 -2.53 16.38 1.33
CA PRO A 214 -3.60 16.58 0.34
C PRO A 214 -4.12 18.03 0.35
N PRO A 215 -4.32 18.65 -0.83
CA PRO A 215 -4.84 20.01 -0.94
C PRO A 215 -6.13 20.28 -0.18
N GLU A 216 -7.01 19.28 -0.13
CA GLU A 216 -8.36 19.32 0.41
C GLU A 216 -8.36 19.42 1.94
N LEU A 217 -7.35 18.81 2.58
CA LEU A 217 -7.26 18.74 4.04
C LEU A 217 -6.61 19.97 4.64
N ARG A 218 -5.75 20.68 3.89
CA ARG A 218 -5.05 21.88 4.40
C ARG A 218 -5.10 23.02 3.39
N PRO A 219 -6.30 23.55 3.06
CA PRO A 219 -6.50 24.54 2.00
C PRO A 219 -5.75 25.84 2.26
N LYS A 220 -5.54 26.20 3.54
CA LYS A 220 -4.85 27.43 3.96
C LYS A 220 -3.32 27.38 3.79
N LEU A 221 -2.71 26.20 3.64
CA LEU A 221 -1.26 26.10 3.46
C LEU A 221 -0.84 26.48 2.05
N ARG A 222 0.21 27.28 1.89
CA ARG A 222 0.83 27.57 0.59
C ARG A 222 1.53 26.31 0.04
N ASN A 223 1.71 26.23 -1.29
CA ASN A 223 2.37 25.10 -1.96
C ASN A 223 3.74 24.72 -1.37
N LYS A 224 4.54 25.69 -0.90
CA LYS A 224 5.83 25.41 -0.25
C LYS A 224 5.66 24.74 1.13
N GLN A 225 4.65 25.16 1.90
CA GLN A 225 4.36 24.62 3.24
C GLN A 225 3.77 23.20 3.14
N ARG A 226 2.99 22.90 2.10
CA ARG A 226 2.44 21.55 1.85
C ARG A 226 3.49 20.50 1.51
N LYS A 227 4.69 20.89 1.08
CA LYS A 227 5.77 19.98 0.62
C LYS A 227 6.66 19.44 1.75
N TYR A 228 6.59 19.99 2.97
CA TYR A 228 7.53 19.65 4.03
C TYR A 228 6.78 19.30 5.32
N VAL A 229 5.79 18.41 5.23
CA VAL A 229 4.95 18.03 6.38
C VAL A 229 5.61 17.01 7.30
N ALA A 230 6.51 16.19 6.78
CA ALA A 230 7.45 15.44 7.63
C ALA A 230 8.69 16.32 7.84
N PRO A 231 9.27 16.44 9.05
CA PRO A 231 10.59 17.05 9.28
C PRO A 231 11.76 16.04 9.32
N TYR A 232 11.45 14.73 9.36
CA TYR A 232 12.42 13.64 9.50
C TYR A 232 12.77 12.93 8.18
N VAL A 233 13.91 12.25 8.15
CA VAL A 233 14.27 11.31 7.09
C VAL A 233 13.49 10.02 7.31
N THR A 234 13.09 9.37 6.22
CA THR A 234 12.42 8.06 6.28
C THR A 234 13.20 7.05 5.47
N LEU A 235 13.15 5.80 5.88
CA LEU A 235 13.74 4.66 5.19
C LEU A 235 12.78 3.48 5.19
N TRP A 236 13.00 2.54 4.29
CA TRP A 236 12.32 1.26 4.27
C TRP A 236 12.97 0.27 5.23
N VAL A 237 12.13 -0.40 6.02
CA VAL A 237 12.45 -1.57 6.83
C VAL A 237 11.68 -2.74 6.22
N LEU A 238 12.41 -3.73 5.72
CA LEU A 238 11.87 -4.92 5.08
C LEU A 238 12.06 -6.11 6.02
N VAL A 239 11.00 -6.88 6.26
CA VAL A 239 11.00 -7.99 7.23
C VAL A 239 10.24 -9.20 6.70
N GLY A 240 10.42 -10.37 7.33
CA GLY A 240 9.75 -11.61 6.92
C GLY A 240 10.20 -12.08 5.53
N LEU A 241 11.44 -11.78 5.16
CA LEU A 241 11.98 -12.03 3.84
C LEU A 241 12.36 -13.50 3.66
N PRO A 242 11.98 -14.14 2.54
CA PRO A 242 12.62 -15.39 2.11
C PRO A 242 14.14 -15.18 1.95
N LYS A 243 14.91 -16.26 1.90
CA LYS A 243 16.35 -16.20 1.55
C LYS A 243 16.51 -15.77 0.09
N MET A 244 16.41 -14.47 -0.17
CA MET A 244 16.53 -13.87 -1.49
C MET A 244 17.59 -12.75 -1.49
N LYS A 245 18.23 -12.57 -2.65
CA LYS A 245 19.08 -11.41 -2.91
C LYS A 245 18.19 -10.25 -3.33
N LEU A 246 18.25 -9.15 -2.60
CA LEU A 246 17.53 -7.94 -2.95
C LEU A 246 18.41 -7.08 -3.86
N PRO A 247 17.89 -6.62 -5.02
CA PRO A 247 18.62 -5.69 -5.87
C PRO A 247 18.64 -4.29 -5.25
N THR A 248 19.69 -3.51 -5.52
CA THR A 248 19.77 -2.09 -5.14
C THR A 248 18.97 -1.24 -6.12
N PRO A 249 17.95 -0.47 -5.69
CA PRO A 249 17.26 0.48 -6.57
C PRO A 249 18.15 1.68 -6.93
N PRO A 250 17.96 2.31 -8.11
CA PRO A 250 18.67 3.54 -8.46
C PRO A 250 18.35 4.68 -7.48
N GLY A 251 19.39 5.33 -6.95
CA GLY A 251 19.25 6.42 -5.99
C GLY A 251 18.92 5.96 -4.57
N CYS A 252 19.16 4.69 -4.24
CA CYS A 252 19.05 4.13 -2.90
C CYS A 252 20.40 3.58 -2.42
N CYS A 253 20.58 3.52 -1.09
CA CYS A 253 21.65 2.69 -0.56
C CYS A 253 21.39 1.20 -0.87
N PRO A 254 22.46 0.38 -0.99
CA PRO A 254 22.30 -1.06 -1.07
C PRO A 254 21.45 -1.60 0.09
N PRO A 255 20.70 -2.70 -0.08
CA PRO A 255 19.98 -3.31 1.03
C PRO A 255 20.96 -3.74 2.15
N LEU A 256 20.78 -3.23 3.36
CA LEU A 256 21.68 -3.45 4.51
C LEU A 256 21.01 -4.29 5.58
N ARG A 257 21.72 -5.26 6.15
CA ARG A 257 21.22 -6.12 7.25
C ARG A 257 21.62 -5.66 8.65
N ARG A 258 22.40 -4.58 8.74
CA ARG A 258 22.88 -4.05 10.01
C ARG A 258 22.58 -2.56 10.07
N LYS A 259 21.93 -2.12 11.14
CA LYS A 259 21.63 -0.70 11.38
C LYS A 259 22.92 0.12 11.38
N ALA A 260 23.99 -0.41 11.98
CA ALA A 260 25.31 0.23 12.03
C ALA A 260 25.95 0.49 10.66
N ALA A 261 25.52 -0.22 9.60
CA ALA A 261 26.02 -0.02 8.24
C ALA A 261 25.28 1.09 7.48
N LEU A 262 24.19 1.64 8.03
CA LEU A 262 23.46 2.74 7.39
C LEU A 262 24.34 3.99 7.29
N PRO A 263 24.25 4.76 6.19
CA PRO A 263 24.83 6.09 6.10
C PRO A 263 24.43 6.95 7.31
N PRO A 264 25.33 7.80 7.84
CA PRO A 264 24.99 8.71 8.95
C PRO A 264 23.76 9.58 8.69
N SER A 265 23.48 9.94 7.43
CA SER A 265 22.28 10.69 7.03
C SER A 265 20.96 9.94 7.18
N LEU A 266 21.01 8.60 7.25
CA LEU A 266 19.88 7.71 7.49
C LEU A 266 19.81 7.22 8.94
N ARG A 267 20.75 7.63 9.78
CA ARG A 267 20.78 7.37 11.22
C ARG A 267 20.50 8.66 11.98
N GLY A 268 20.08 8.53 13.23
CA GLY A 268 19.95 9.67 14.13
C GLY A 268 18.63 9.72 14.87
N SER A 269 18.70 10.31 16.05
CA SER A 269 17.53 10.65 16.86
C SER A 269 16.69 11.71 16.15
N ALA A 270 15.38 11.72 16.42
CA ALA A 270 14.57 12.89 16.11
C ALA A 270 15.31 14.06 16.76
N LYS A 271 15.78 15.05 15.98
CA LYS A 271 16.24 16.32 16.57
C LYS A 271 15.15 16.70 17.55
N GLY A 272 15.48 16.81 18.84
CA GLY A 272 14.53 17.02 19.92
C GLY A 272 13.59 18.14 19.54
N SER A 273 12.44 17.76 19.00
CA SER A 273 11.39 18.66 18.61
C SER A 273 10.53 18.81 19.85
N SER A 274 11.01 19.63 20.77
CA SER A 274 10.14 20.33 21.71
C SER A 274 9.08 21.19 20.99
N GLU A 275 9.10 21.26 19.66
CA GLU A 275 8.13 21.96 18.79
C GLU A 275 7.34 21.03 17.84
N ALA A 276 7.32 19.70 18.06
CA ALA A 276 6.43 18.81 17.29
C ALA A 276 5.49 17.97 18.17
N MET A 277 5.14 18.52 19.34
CA MET A 277 3.91 18.17 20.02
C MET A 277 2.99 19.38 19.87
N TRP A 278 1.84 19.16 19.21
CA TRP A 278 0.78 20.10 18.79
C TRP A 278 1.01 20.80 17.44
#